data_AF-A0AAU3KIP0-F1
#
_entry.id   AF-A0AAU3KIP0-F1
#
_cell.length_a   1.000
_cell.length_b   1.000
_cell.length_c   1.000
_cell.angle_alpha   90.00
_cell.angle_beta   90.00
_cell.angle_gamma   90.00
#
_symmetry.space_group_name_H-M   'P 1'
#
loop_
_entity.id
_entity.type
_entity.pdbx_description
1 polymer ?
#
loop_
_entity_poly.entity_id
_entity_poly.type
_entity_poly.pdbx_seq_one_letter_code
_entity_poly.pdbx_strand_id
1 'polypeptide(L)'
;MLLDRWKELPAVDSSLIYGEPHETADGSTIITVMGTGGFLRPRPRPMGVFVVHGGGVKWEPAVDVARVETIEAAAGFVAATIGVLTGLVAATLATMAVFKRPPWPDLHITQQF
;
A
#
# COMPACT_ATOMS: atom_id res chain seq x y z
N MET A 1 -16.50 -22.09 13.28
CA MET A 1 -15.34 -21.38 13.85
C MET A 1 -14.45 -20.70 12.81
N LEU A 2 -14.10 -21.32 11.67
CA LEU A 2 -13.37 -20.64 10.57
C LEU A 2 -14.27 -19.96 9.51
N LEU A 3 -15.52 -20.42 9.33
CA LEU A 3 -16.47 -19.80 8.38
C LEU A 3 -17.06 -18.47 8.88
N ASP A 4 -16.97 -18.20 10.19
CA ASP A 4 -17.54 -17.00 10.82
C ASP A 4 -16.66 -15.75 10.55
N ARG A 5 -15.37 -15.95 10.29
CA ARG A 5 -14.38 -14.90 9.96
C ARG A 5 -14.59 -14.23 8.60
N TRP A 6 -15.35 -14.84 7.69
CA TRP A 6 -15.61 -14.26 6.37
C TRP A 6 -16.77 -13.26 6.37
N LYS A 7 -17.58 -13.24 7.44
CA LYS A 7 -18.59 -12.19 7.68
C LYS A 7 -18.03 -10.94 8.33
N GLU A 8 -16.80 -11.01 8.85
CA GLU A 8 -16.00 -9.84 9.19
C GLU A 8 -15.44 -9.25 7.89
N LEU A 9 -16.34 -8.66 7.09
CA LEU A 9 -15.92 -7.65 6.13
C LEU A 9 -15.12 -6.62 6.93
N PRO A 10 -14.00 -6.08 6.42
CA PRO A 10 -13.35 -4.94 7.04
C PRO A 10 -14.46 -3.93 7.30
N ALA A 11 -14.74 -3.68 8.59
CA ALA A 11 -15.79 -2.76 8.98
C ALA A 11 -15.59 -1.53 8.11
N VAL A 12 -16.63 -1.12 7.37
CA VAL A 12 -16.67 0.22 6.78
C VAL A 12 -16.18 1.11 7.88
N ASP A 13 -14.99 1.69 7.68
CA ASP A 13 -14.23 2.39 8.71
C ASP A 13 -15.24 3.25 9.46
N SER A 14 -15.51 2.93 10.73
CA SER A 14 -16.66 3.43 11.50
C SER A 14 -16.48 4.88 11.92
N SER A 15 -15.78 5.62 11.08
CA SER A 15 -15.11 6.87 11.31
C SER A 15 -15.27 7.80 10.10
N LEU A 16 -16.21 7.50 9.20
CA LEU A 16 -16.66 8.45 8.20
C LEU A 16 -17.20 9.69 8.92
N ILE A 17 -16.50 10.81 8.75
CA ILE A 17 -16.88 12.11 9.28
C ILE A 17 -17.61 12.85 8.16
N TYR A 18 -18.90 13.11 8.39
CA TYR A 18 -19.70 13.95 7.49
C TYR A 18 -19.52 15.42 7.90
N GLY A 19 -19.22 16.27 6.93
CA GLY A 19 -19.20 17.71 7.15
C GLY A 19 -20.62 18.28 7.26
N GLU A 20 -20.70 19.53 7.71
CA GLU A 20 -21.95 20.27 7.81
C GLU A 20 -22.61 20.38 6.42
N PRO A 21 -23.89 20.00 6.26
CA PRO A 21 -24.58 20.12 4.98
C PRO A 21 -24.65 21.58 4.53
N HIS A 22 -24.16 21.86 3.33
CA HIS A 22 -24.22 23.19 2.73
C HIS A 22 -25.30 23.21 1.65
N GLU A 23 -26.29 24.07 1.81
CA GLU A 23 -27.30 24.30 0.78
C GLU A 23 -26.81 25.35 -0.22
N THR A 24 -26.93 25.02 -1.50
CA THR A 24 -26.65 25.93 -2.61
C THR A 24 -27.94 26.66 -2.99
N ALA A 25 -27.83 27.88 -3.56
CA ALA A 25 -28.97 28.68 -4.00
C ALA A 25 -29.93 27.96 -4.97
N ASP A 26 -29.46 26.90 -5.62
CA ASP A 26 -30.20 26.05 -6.56
C ASP A 26 -30.99 24.91 -5.86
N GLY A 27 -31.06 24.91 -4.52
CA GLY A 27 -31.74 23.86 -3.75
C GLY A 27 -30.98 22.52 -3.70
N SER A 28 -29.68 22.54 -3.97
CA SER A 28 -28.81 21.36 -3.84
C SER A 28 -28.16 21.32 -2.45
N THR A 29 -28.24 20.18 -1.76
CA THR A 29 -27.55 19.94 -0.49
C THR A 29 -26.24 19.23 -0.74
N ILE A 30 -25.14 19.83 -0.30
CA ILE A 30 -23.78 19.30 -0.44
C ILE A 30 -23.35 18.74 0.91
N ILE A 31 -23.02 17.46 0.97
CA ILE A 31 -22.52 16.78 2.18
C ILE A 31 -21.10 16.29 1.88
N THR A 32 -20.11 16.86 2.55
CA THR A 32 -18.71 16.46 2.39
C THR A 32 -18.40 15.23 3.22
N VAL A 33 -17.62 14.31 2.68
CA VAL A 33 -17.27 13.04 3.34
C VAL A 33 -15.76 12.96 3.52
N MET A 34 -15.36 12.83 4.77
CA MET A 34 -13.97 12.68 5.20
C MET A 34 -13.79 11.30 5.83
N GLY A 35 -12.73 10.59 5.45
CA GLY A 35 -12.30 9.38 6.15
C GLY A 35 -11.34 9.75 7.29
N THR A 36 -11.34 8.98 8.38
CA THR A 36 -10.24 9.11 9.33
C THR A 36 -8.95 8.58 8.74
N GLY A 37 -7.85 9.19 9.16
CA GLY A 37 -6.52 8.78 8.76
C GLY A 37 -6.12 7.45 9.41
N GLY A 38 -5.47 6.56 8.67
CA GLY A 38 -4.98 5.27 9.17
C GLY A 38 -3.72 5.39 10.04
N PHE A 39 -3.25 4.25 10.57
CA PHE A 39 -2.10 4.15 11.49
C PHE A 39 -0.84 4.91 11.04
N LEU A 40 -0.56 4.92 9.73
CA LEU A 40 0.60 5.60 9.16
C LEU A 40 0.36 7.09 8.85
N ARG A 41 -0.89 7.57 8.86
CA ARG A 41 -1.25 8.96 8.55
C ARG A 41 -2.51 9.38 9.33
N PRO A 42 -2.41 9.99 10.52
CA PRO A 42 -3.55 10.33 11.37
C PRO A 42 -4.38 11.54 10.91
N ARG A 43 -4.12 12.11 9.73
CA ARG A 43 -4.89 13.28 9.23
C ARG A 43 -6.16 12.83 8.50
N PRO A 44 -7.29 13.53 8.68
CA PRO A 44 -8.50 13.30 7.89
C PRO A 44 -8.23 13.40 6.39
N ARG A 45 -8.80 12.49 5.59
CA ARG A 45 -8.62 12.47 4.14
C ARG A 45 -9.96 12.74 3.46
N PRO A 46 -10.04 13.70 2.51
CA PRO A 46 -11.25 13.88 1.72
C PRO A 46 -11.51 12.62 0.89
N MET A 47 -12.71 12.05 1.03
CA MET A 47 -13.15 10.85 0.30
C MET A 47 -14.08 11.21 -0.86
N GLY A 48 -14.90 12.23 -0.68
CA GLY A 48 -15.83 12.67 -1.72
C GLY A 48 -16.91 13.58 -1.19
N VAL A 49 -17.89 13.83 -2.05
CA VAL A 49 -19.02 14.71 -1.78
C VAL A 49 -20.30 14.04 -2.27
N PHE A 50 -21.33 14.05 -1.42
CA PHE A 50 -22.70 13.76 -1.84
C PHE A 50 -23.39 15.07 -2.23
N VAL A 51 -24.04 15.07 -3.38
CA VAL A 51 -24.92 16.16 -3.83
C VAL A 51 -26.33 15.62 -3.91
N VAL A 52 -27.23 16.18 -3.11
CA VAL A 52 -28.65 15.85 -3.08
C VAL A 52 -29.40 16.98 -3.78
N HIS A 53 -30.14 16.68 -4.85
CA HIS A 53 -30.94 17.68 -5.58
C HIS A 53 -32.23 17.03 -6.09
N GLY A 54 -33.38 17.67 -5.85
CA GLY A 54 -34.67 17.21 -6.38
C GLY A 54 -35.06 15.77 -6.01
N GLY A 55 -34.59 15.27 -4.86
CA GLY A 55 -34.81 13.89 -4.40
C GLY A 55 -33.84 12.84 -4.99
N GLY A 56 -32.94 13.24 -5.88
CA GLY A 56 -31.84 12.41 -6.37
C GLY A 56 -30.56 12.62 -5.54
N VAL A 57 -29.78 11.56 -5.37
CA VAL A 57 -28.45 11.60 -4.73
C VAL A 57 -27.38 11.26 -5.75
N LYS A 58 -26.36 12.13 -5.87
CA LYS A 58 -25.17 11.90 -6.68
C LYS A 58 -23.93 11.84 -5.80
N TRP A 59 -23.09 10.83 -5.98
CA TRP A 59 -21.79 10.70 -5.32
C TRP A 59 -20.67 11.09 -6.27
N GLU A 60 -19.80 12.00 -5.84
CA GLU A 60 -18.59 12.37 -6.56
C GLU A 60 -17.35 12.09 -5.69
N PRO A 61 -16.47 11.16 -6.10
CA PRO A 61 -15.30 10.82 -5.31
C PRO A 61 -14.23 11.92 -5.41
N ALA A 62 -13.64 12.28 -4.26
CA ALA A 62 -12.49 13.17 -4.19
C ALA A 62 -11.21 12.37 -4.46
N VAL A 63 -11.07 11.87 -5.69
CA VAL A 63 -9.84 11.18 -6.09
C VAL A 63 -8.76 12.23 -6.33
N ASP A 64 -7.92 12.43 -5.33
CA ASP A 64 -6.63 13.11 -5.48
C ASP A 64 -5.74 12.22 -6.36
N VAL A 65 -5.72 12.50 -7.67
CA VAL A 65 -4.99 11.71 -8.68
C VAL A 65 -3.49 11.69 -8.39
N ALA A 66 -2.93 12.80 -7.88
CA ALA A 66 -1.56 12.90 -7.42
C ALA A 66 -1.28 12.02 -6.18
N ARG A 67 -2.33 11.66 -5.44
CA ARG A 67 -2.22 10.79 -4.27
C ARG A 67 -2.18 9.33 -4.64
N VAL A 68 -2.97 8.86 -5.62
CA VAL A 68 -2.90 7.46 -6.09
C VAL A 68 -1.47 7.13 -6.55
N GLU A 69 -0.85 8.04 -7.29
CA GLU A 69 0.53 7.92 -7.76
C GLU A 69 1.55 7.83 -6.59
N THR A 70 1.35 8.58 -5.50
CA THR A 70 2.27 8.55 -4.34
C THR A 70 2.09 7.34 -3.42
N ILE A 71 0.90 6.74 -3.32
CA ILE A 71 0.72 5.49 -2.54
C ILE A 71 1.29 4.29 -3.29
N GLU A 72 1.19 4.26 -4.62
CA GLU A 72 1.90 3.27 -5.45
C GLU A 72 3.42 3.45 -5.38
N ALA A 73 3.90 4.70 -5.37
CA ALA A 73 5.33 5.00 -5.24
C ALA A 73 5.93 4.45 -3.93
N ALA A 74 5.21 4.54 -2.81
CA ALA A 74 5.68 3.96 -1.53
C ALA A 74 5.75 2.43 -1.57
N ALA A 75 4.78 1.76 -2.22
CA ALA A 75 4.80 0.32 -2.41
C ALA A 75 5.98 -0.12 -3.31
N GLY A 76 6.29 0.66 -4.35
CA GLY A 76 7.44 0.44 -5.21
C GLY A 76 8.77 0.50 -4.45
N PHE A 77 8.93 1.46 -3.53
CA PHE A 77 10.14 1.56 -2.71
C PHE A 77 10.34 0.35 -1.78
N VAL A 78 9.26 -0.18 -1.19
CA VAL A 78 9.35 -1.36 -0.31
C VAL A 78 9.78 -2.60 -1.11
N ALA A 79 9.16 -2.83 -2.28
CA ALA A 79 9.52 -3.95 -3.15
C ALA A 79 10.97 -3.87 -3.64
N ALA A 80 11.41 -2.68 -4.08
CA ALA A 80 12.79 -2.46 -4.51
C ALA A 80 13.80 -2.71 -3.38
N THR A 81 13.50 -2.24 -2.16
CA THR A 81 14.40 -2.38 -1.01
C THR A 81 14.56 -3.85 -0.60
N ILE A 82 13.47 -4.62 -0.56
CA ILE A 82 13.51 -6.04 -0.23
C ILE A 82 14.37 -6.79 -1.25
N GLY A 83 14.15 -6.55 -2.56
CA GLY A 83 14.92 -7.20 -3.62
C GLY A 83 16.43 -6.91 -3.52
N VAL A 84 16.81 -5.66 -3.28
CA VAL A 84 18.22 -5.26 -3.12
C VAL A 84 18.85 -5.93 -1.89
N LEU A 85 18.17 -5.92 -0.75
CA LEU A 85 18.69 -6.54 0.47
C LEU A 85 18.81 -8.06 0.34
N THR A 86 17.81 -8.73 -0.24
CA THR A 86 17.86 -10.17 -0.48
C THR A 86 18.99 -10.51 -1.45
N GLY A 87 19.16 -9.75 -2.54
CA GLY A 87 20.25 -9.94 -3.49
C GLY A 87 21.63 -9.73 -2.86
N LEU A 88 21.79 -8.69 -2.04
CA LEU A 88 23.04 -8.39 -1.34
C LEU A 88 23.40 -9.51 -0.35
N VAL A 89 22.42 -10.01 0.42
CA VAL A 89 22.62 -11.14 1.34
C VAL A 89 23.02 -12.40 0.58
N ALA A 90 22.30 -12.72 -0.51
CA ALA A 90 22.61 -13.88 -1.34
C ALA A 90 24.03 -13.81 -1.94
N ALA A 91 24.43 -12.65 -2.47
CA ALA A 91 25.78 -12.44 -3.02
C ALA A 91 26.88 -12.60 -1.96
N THR A 92 26.63 -12.07 -0.75
CA THR A 92 27.57 -12.20 0.38
C THR A 92 27.74 -13.66 0.77
N LEU A 93 26.63 -14.41 0.87
CA LEU A 93 26.66 -15.84 1.20
C LEU A 93 27.35 -16.67 0.12
N ALA A 94 27.08 -16.40 -1.16
CA ALA A 94 27.73 -17.07 -2.28
C ALA A 94 29.24 -16.83 -2.28
N THR A 95 29.67 -15.58 -2.08
CA THR A 95 31.09 -15.21 -1.97
C THR A 95 31.75 -15.97 -0.81
N MET A 96 31.11 -15.98 0.37
CA MET A 96 31.63 -16.70 1.53
C MET A 96 31.69 -18.22 1.30
N ALA A 97 30.74 -18.79 0.57
CA ALA A 97 30.73 -20.21 0.22
C ALA A 97 31.93 -20.57 -0.68
N VAL A 98 32.22 -19.74 -1.70
CA VAL A 98 33.38 -19.92 -2.58
C VAL A 98 34.70 -19.83 -1.81
N PHE A 99 34.81 -18.91 -0.83
CA PHE A 99 35.99 -18.84 0.03
C PHE A 99 36.14 -20.05 0.95
N LYS A 100 35.05 -20.58 1.51
CA LYS A 100 35.10 -21.72 2.44
C LYS A 100 35.31 -23.06 1.74
N ARG A 101 34.74 -23.23 0.55
CA ARG A 101 34.84 -24.46 -0.25
C ARG A 101 35.05 -24.05 -1.69
N PRO A 102 36.31 -23.71 -2.04
CA PRO A 102 36.63 -23.42 -3.42
C PRO A 102 36.15 -24.57 -4.30
N PRO A 103 35.43 -24.29 -5.41
CA PRO A 103 34.83 -25.32 -6.24
C PRO A 103 35.84 -26.06 -7.12
N TRP A 104 37.12 -25.68 -7.08
CA TRP A 104 38.13 -26.32 -7.91
C TRP A 104 38.58 -27.66 -7.31
N PRO A 105 38.78 -28.69 -8.16
CA PRO A 105 39.31 -29.97 -7.75
C PRO A 105 40.72 -29.84 -7.14
N ASP A 106 41.05 -30.68 -6.16
CA ASP A 106 42.39 -30.75 -5.60
C ASP A 106 43.41 -31.10 -6.70
N LEU A 107 44.29 -30.14 -6.98
CA LEU A 107 45.34 -30.28 -7.99
C LEU A 107 46.51 -31.07 -7.40
N HIS A 108 46.55 -32.37 -7.69
CA HIS A 108 47.73 -33.18 -7.46
C HIS A 108 48.60 -33.19 -8.72
N ILE A 109 49.77 -32.55 -8.66
CA ILE A 109 50.78 -32.66 -9.72
C ILE A 109 51.53 -33.97 -9.49
N THR A 110 51.20 -34.99 -10.27
CA THR A 110 52.00 -36.22 -10.35
C THR A 110 53.09 -36.01 -11.39
N GLN A 111 54.32 -35.73 -10.95
CA GLN A 111 55.48 -35.78 -11.84
C GLN A 111 55.87 -37.24 -12.04
N GLN A 112 55.61 -37.77 -13.23
CA GLN A 112 56.16 -39.04 -13.66
C GLN A 112 57.49 -38.78 -14.37
N PHE A 113 58.56 -39.32 -13.79
CA PHE A 113 59.90 -39.40 -14.38
C PHE A 113 60.06 -40.74 -15.10
#